data_AF-A0A1E4LEQ7-F1
#
_entry.id   AF-A0A1E4LEQ7-F1
#
_cell.length_a   1.000
_cell.length_b   1.000
_cell.length_c   1.000
_cell.angle_alpha   90.00
_cell.angle_beta   90.00
_cell.angle_gamma   90.00
#
_symmetry.space_group_name_H-M   'P 1'
#
loop_
_entity.id
_entity.type
_entity.pdbx_description
1 polymer ?
#
loop_
_entity_poly.entity_id
_entity_poly.type
_entity_poly.pdbx_seq_one_letter_code
_entity_poly.pdbx_strand_id
1 'polypeptide(L)'
;MEHCRKFFSGLWKKALLLLSIGVLFSLLIQWIGSSDRSTFLADTFLTDTLFWIGMSFFISGLSSWVHNAGAFNGLIYGAKCAIAVFRGVHKTSRQMIDGYVDFCAGRRRVKDVAKIFVIALVFFALSVLSGCV
;
A
#
# COMPACT_ATOMS: atom_id res chain seq x y z
N MET A 1 -14.20 -10.23 -21.46
CA MET A 1 -12.80 -10.63 -21.14
C MET A 1 -11.80 -9.47 -21.11
N GLU A 2 -12.04 -8.34 -21.77
CA GLU A 2 -11.12 -7.18 -21.75
C GLU A 2 -11.02 -6.47 -20.40
N HIS A 3 -12.11 -6.47 -19.63
CA HIS A 3 -12.15 -5.85 -18.30
C HIS A 3 -11.26 -6.60 -17.28
N CYS A 4 -11.13 -7.93 -17.40
CA CYS A 4 -10.19 -8.73 -16.61
C CYS A 4 -8.74 -8.45 -17.00
N ARG A 5 -8.44 -8.23 -18.29
CA ARG A 5 -7.08 -7.98 -18.78
C ARG A 5 -6.54 -6.61 -18.34
N LYS A 6 -7.37 -5.56 -18.39
CA LYS A 6 -7.01 -4.22 -17.83
C LYS A 6 -6.88 -4.24 -16.31
N PHE A 7 -7.70 -5.04 -15.64
CA PHE A 7 -7.63 -5.21 -14.19
C PHE A 7 -6.35 -5.95 -13.76
N PHE A 8 -6.00 -7.03 -14.47
CA PHE A 8 -4.74 -7.75 -14.26
C PHE A 8 -3.55 -6.83 -14.56
N SER A 9 -3.49 -6.15 -15.71
CA SER A 9 -2.34 -5.31 -16.04
C SER A 9 -2.09 -4.18 -15.04
N GLY A 10 -3.14 -3.59 -14.45
CA GLY A 10 -3.00 -2.60 -13.39
C GLY A 10 -2.47 -3.18 -12.08
N LEU A 11 -2.90 -4.39 -11.72
CA LEU A 11 -2.45 -5.08 -10.52
C LEU A 11 -1.00 -5.56 -10.65
N TRP A 12 -0.61 -6.05 -11.83
CA TRP A 12 0.76 -6.45 -12.16
C TRP A 12 1.72 -5.26 -12.18
N LYS A 13 1.30 -4.10 -12.71
CA LYS A 13 2.10 -2.87 -12.61
C LYS A 13 2.36 -2.46 -11.16
N LYS A 14 1.33 -2.52 -10.31
CA LYS A 14 1.47 -2.24 -8.87
C LYS A 14 2.37 -3.26 -8.17
N ALA A 15 2.22 -4.55 -8.49
CA ALA A 15 3.04 -5.61 -7.94
C ALA A 15 4.50 -5.46 -8.35
N LEU A 16 4.80 -5.19 -9.63
CA LEU A 16 6.15 -4.91 -10.14
C LEU A 16 6.77 -3.70 -9.44
N LEU A 17 5.99 -2.64 -9.23
CA LEU A 17 6.47 -1.43 -8.55
C LEU A 17 6.80 -1.73 -7.08
N LEU A 18 5.92 -2.41 -6.35
CA LEU A 18 6.16 -2.82 -4.96
C LEU A 18 7.35 -3.78 -4.81
N LEU A 19 7.52 -4.68 -5.78
CA LEU A 19 8.66 -5.59 -5.85
C LEU A 19 9.96 -4.81 -6.09
N SER A 20 9.97 -3.86 -7.05
CA SER A 20 11.13 -3.00 -7.27
C SER A 20 11.50 -2.15 -6.04
N ILE A 21 10.50 -1.65 -5.30
CA ILE A 21 10.74 -0.89 -4.06
C ILE A 21 11.37 -1.80 -3.00
N GLY A 22 10.85 -3.02 -2.82
CA GLY A 22 11.40 -3.97 -1.85
C GLY A 22 12.85 -4.34 -2.16
N VAL A 23 13.17 -4.57 -3.44
CA VAL A 23 14.54 -4.85 -3.90
C VAL A 23 15.46 -3.64 -3.68
N LEU A 24 15.02 -2.43 -4.03
CA LEU A 24 15.81 -1.21 -3.81
C LEU A 24 16.10 -0.96 -2.33
N PHE A 25 15.13 -1.23 -1.44
CA PHE A 25 15.33 -1.12 0.00
C PHE A 25 16.37 -2.13 0.52
N SER A 26 16.30 -3.37 0.05
CA SER A 26 17.30 -4.39 0.40
C SER A 26 18.71 -3.98 -0.05
N LEU A 27 18.85 -3.51 -1.28
CA LEU A 27 20.13 -3.01 -1.81
C LEU A 27 20.66 -1.79 -1.04
N LEU A 28 19.77 -0.87 -0.63
CA LEU A 28 20.13 0.32 0.13
C LEU A 28 20.64 -0.04 1.54
N ILE A 29 19.98 -0.99 2.21
CA ILE A 29 20.40 -1.49 3.53
C ILE A 29 21.76 -2.18 3.42
N GLN A 30 21.96 -2.99 2.38
CA GLN A 30 23.23 -3.65 2.12
C GLN A 30 24.36 -2.65 1.80
N TRP A 31 24.05 -1.55 1.09
CA TRP A 31 24.99 -0.48 0.78
C TRP A 31 25.39 0.34 2.01
N ILE A 32 24.46 0.56 2.96
CA ILE A 32 24.75 1.27 4.21
C ILE A 32 25.51 0.36 5.20
N GLY A 33 25.23 -0.95 5.19
CA GLY A 33 25.84 -1.94 6.09
C GLY A 33 27.19 -2.50 5.63
N SER A 34 27.75 -2.03 4.50
CA SER A 34 28.94 -2.60 3.87
C SER A 34 30.27 -2.20 4.54
N SER A 35 30.36 -2.29 5.87
CA SER A 35 31.64 -2.14 6.56
C SER A 35 32.34 -3.48 6.84
N ASP A 36 31.65 -4.63 6.80
CA ASP A 36 32.31 -5.92 7.04
C ASP A 36 31.90 -7.10 6.11
N ARG A 37 32.96 -7.62 5.50
CA ARG A 37 33.22 -8.86 4.73
C ARG A 37 32.16 -9.96 4.54
N SER A 38 31.77 -10.12 3.27
CA SER A 38 32.14 -11.22 2.34
C SER A 38 31.82 -12.69 2.62
N THR A 39 31.16 -13.11 3.71
CA THR A 39 30.82 -14.56 3.87
C THR A 39 29.43 -14.84 4.43
N PHE A 40 28.65 -13.80 4.72
CA PHE A 40 27.28 -13.88 5.24
C PHE A 40 26.26 -13.36 4.21
N LEU A 41 26.59 -13.37 2.91
CA LEU A 41 25.94 -12.55 1.87
C LEU A 41 24.96 -13.27 0.96
N ALA A 42 24.85 -14.60 1.00
CA ALA A 42 23.95 -15.34 0.12
C ALA A 42 22.61 -15.70 0.80
N ASP A 43 22.65 -16.30 2.00
CA ASP A 43 21.44 -16.85 2.64
C ASP A 43 20.59 -15.79 3.36
N THR A 44 21.23 -14.83 4.04
CA THR A 44 20.50 -13.72 4.69
C THR A 44 20.01 -12.69 3.70
N PHE A 45 20.72 -12.48 2.58
CA PHE A 45 20.30 -11.51 1.56
C PHE A 45 18.98 -11.92 0.92
N LEU A 46 18.80 -13.21 0.61
CA LEU A 46 17.53 -13.70 0.06
C LEU A 46 16.40 -13.53 1.07
N THR A 47 16.67 -13.84 2.33
CA THR A 47 15.73 -13.77 3.44
C THR A 47 15.29 -12.33 3.73
N ASP A 48 16.23 -11.39 3.80
CA ASP A 48 15.97 -9.96 4.00
C ASP A 48 15.23 -9.36 2.81
N THR A 49 15.62 -9.73 1.58
CA THR A 49 14.95 -9.22 0.39
C THR A 49 13.51 -9.68 0.30
N LEU A 50 13.24 -10.96 0.59
CA LEU A 50 11.87 -11.49 0.67
C LEU A 50 11.06 -10.83 1.79
N PHE A 51 11.68 -10.57 2.94
CA PHE A 51 11.06 -9.86 4.05
C PHE A 51 10.66 -8.43 3.66
N TRP A 52 11.56 -7.66 3.05
CA TRP A 52 11.29 -6.28 2.62
C TRP A 52 10.25 -6.19 1.51
N ILE A 53 10.26 -7.15 0.58
CA ILE A 53 9.19 -7.30 -0.41
C ILE A 53 7.85 -7.59 0.30
N GLY A 54 7.82 -8.55 1.22
CA GLY A 54 6.62 -8.86 2.01
C GLY A 54 6.08 -7.63 2.76
N MET A 55 6.97 -6.87 3.40
CA MET A 55 6.63 -5.63 4.12
C MET A 55 6.09 -4.54 3.20
N SER A 56 6.63 -4.38 1.98
CA SER A 56 6.12 -3.39 1.03
C SER A 56 4.69 -3.71 0.59
N PHE A 57 4.39 -4.99 0.32
CA PHE A 57 3.03 -5.46 0.04
C PHE A 57 2.13 -5.31 1.26
N PHE A 58 2.60 -5.60 2.47
CA PHE A 58 1.84 -5.45 3.70
C PHE A 58 1.44 -4.00 3.96
N ILE A 59 2.38 -3.05 3.88
CA ILE A 59 2.12 -1.62 4.06
C ILE A 59 1.14 -1.11 2.98
N SER A 60 1.29 -1.57 1.74
CA SER A 60 0.36 -1.22 0.66
C SER A 60 -1.06 -1.77 0.89
N GLY A 61 -1.15 -3.00 1.40
CA GLY A 61 -2.40 -3.64 1.82
C GLY A 61 -3.05 -2.88 2.97
N LEU A 62 -2.27 -2.50 3.99
CA LEU A 62 -2.72 -1.74 5.15
C LEU A 62 -3.23 -0.36 4.74
N SER A 63 -2.49 0.36 3.89
CA SER A 63 -2.91 1.65 3.35
C SER A 63 -4.23 1.54 2.57
N SER A 64 -4.36 0.50 1.75
CA SER A 64 -5.59 0.23 0.99
C SER A 64 -6.76 -0.17 1.90
N TRP A 65 -6.50 -0.89 2.99
CA TRP A 65 -7.49 -1.25 4.00
C TRP A 65 -7.98 -0.02 4.77
N VAL A 66 -7.06 0.83 5.25
CA VAL A 66 -7.37 2.10 5.91
C VAL A 66 -8.17 3.02 4.98
N HIS A 67 -7.80 3.05 3.69
CA HIS A 67 -8.53 3.79 2.66
C HIS A 67 -9.95 3.26 2.46
N ASN A 68 -10.17 1.95 2.56
CA ASN A 68 -11.47 1.30 2.47
C ASN A 68 -12.32 1.43 3.74
N ALA A 69 -11.69 1.42 4.91
CA ALA A 69 -12.34 1.62 6.20
C ALA A 69 -12.92 3.04 6.34
N GLY A 70 -12.50 3.96 5.48
CA GLY A 70 -12.98 5.33 5.49
C GLY A 70 -12.50 6.13 6.70
N ALA A 71 -11.49 5.65 7.42
CA ALA A 71 -10.95 6.30 8.62
C ALA A 71 -10.53 7.76 8.38
N PHE A 72 -10.08 8.08 7.16
CA PHE A 72 -9.72 9.45 6.75
C PHE A 72 -10.80 10.17 5.94
N ASN A 73 -11.99 9.59 5.73
CA ASN A 73 -13.05 10.22 4.92
C ASN A 73 -13.51 11.54 5.54
N GLY A 74 -13.75 11.54 6.86
CA GLY A 74 -14.11 12.76 7.59
C GLY A 74 -13.03 13.83 7.50
N LEU A 75 -11.75 13.43 7.51
CA LEU A 75 -10.61 14.35 7.47
C LEU A 75 -10.41 14.96 6.08
N ILE A 76 -10.52 14.15 5.02
CA ILE A 76 -10.44 14.59 3.63
C ILE A 76 -11.64 15.50 3.29
N TYR A 77 -12.84 15.12 3.70
CA TYR A 77 -14.03 15.93 3.46
C TYR A 77 -14.01 17.22 4.28
N GLY A 78 -13.57 17.14 5.55
CA GLY A 78 -13.36 18.30 6.42
C GLY A 78 -12.36 19.30 5.82
N ALA A 79 -11.24 18.83 5.28
CA ALA A 79 -10.28 19.68 4.58
C ALA A 79 -10.89 20.34 3.32
N LYS A 80 -11.70 19.61 2.54
CA LYS A 80 -12.44 20.18 1.40
C LYS A 80 -13.44 21.26 1.84
N CYS A 81 -14.15 21.03 2.93
CA CYS A 81 -15.05 22.04 3.51
C CYS A 81 -14.27 23.27 4.00
N ALA A 82 -13.13 23.07 4.67
CA ALA A 82 -12.28 24.18 5.12
C ALA A 82 -11.81 25.03 3.93
N ILE A 83 -11.32 24.41 2.85
CA ILE A 83 -10.93 25.10 1.61
C ILE A 83 -12.12 25.84 0.98
N ALA A 84 -13.32 25.25 0.98
CA ALA A 84 -14.52 25.90 0.46
C ALA A 84 -14.89 27.16 1.27
N VAL A 85 -14.75 27.10 2.59
CA VAL A 85 -14.96 28.25 3.49
C VAL A 85 -13.92 29.34 3.21
N PHE A 86 -12.64 28.99 3.04
CA PHE A 86 -11.59 29.96 2.66
C PHE A 86 -11.84 30.61 1.28
N ARG A 87 -12.59 29.94 0.39
CA ARG A 87 -13.01 30.49 -0.91
C ARG A 87 -14.34 31.26 -0.84
N GLY A 88 -14.87 31.52 0.35
CA GLY A 88 -16.11 32.25 0.57
C GLY A 88 -17.38 31.41 0.36
N VAL A 89 -17.27 30.12 0.03
CA VAL A 89 -18.43 29.24 -0.18
C VAL A 89 -18.91 28.72 1.17
N HIS A 90 -19.97 29.32 1.68
CA HIS A 90 -20.61 28.91 2.93
C HIS A 90 -21.74 27.93 2.63
N LYS A 91 -21.53 26.66 2.99
CA LYS A 91 -22.56 25.63 2.92
C LYS A 91 -23.29 25.53 4.26
N THR A 92 -24.60 25.31 4.22
CA THR A 92 -25.36 25.01 5.43
C THR A 92 -25.00 23.63 5.98
N SER A 93 -25.26 23.40 7.27
CA SER A 93 -24.95 22.12 7.94
C SER A 93 -25.60 20.91 7.25
N ARG A 94 -26.87 21.03 6.80
CA ARG A 94 -27.55 19.99 6.03
C ARG A 94 -26.85 19.69 4.70
N GLN A 95 -26.48 20.72 3.94
CA GLN A 95 -25.76 20.56 2.68
C GLN A 95 -24.36 19.93 2.84
N MET A 96 -23.70 20.16 3.98
CA MET A 96 -22.43 19.50 4.29
C MET A 96 -22.61 18.02 4.65
N ILE A 97 -23.68 17.66 5.36
CA ILE A 97 -23.98 16.27 5.71
C ILE A 97 -24.35 15.46 4.46
N ASP A 98 -25.27 15.97 3.64
CA ASP A 98 -25.68 15.30 2.40
C ASP A 98 -24.49 15.14 1.45
N GLY A 99 -23.68 16.20 1.30
CA GLY A 99 -22.47 16.14 0.50
C GLY A 99 -21.40 15.19 1.05
N TYR A 100 -21.36 14.94 2.37
CA TYR A 100 -20.47 13.95 2.97
C TYR A 100 -20.94 12.52 2.70
N VAL A 101 -22.26 12.29 2.76
CA VAL A 101 -22.88 11.00 2.44
C VAL A 101 -22.64 10.65 0.96
N ASP A 102 -22.85 11.61 0.06
CA ASP A 102 -22.56 11.44 -1.37
C ASP A 102 -21.07 11.21 -1.65
N PHE A 103 -20.19 11.94 -0.92
CA PHE A 103 -18.76 11.74 -1.00
C PHE A 103 -18.33 10.33 -0.57
N CYS A 104 -18.94 9.80 0.49
CA CYS A 104 -18.69 8.43 0.95
C CYS A 104 -19.26 7.39 -0.01
N ALA A 105 -20.46 7.62 -0.55
CA ALA A 105 -21.12 6.73 -1.50
C ALA A 105 -20.38 6.65 -2.85
N GLY A 106 -19.81 7.76 -3.31
CA GLY A 106 -19.05 7.83 -4.57
C GLY A 106 -17.62 7.29 -4.49
N ARG A 107 -17.10 6.95 -3.30
CA ARG A 107 -15.73 6.44 -3.15
C ARG A 107 -15.63 5.01 -3.69
N ARG A 108 -14.79 4.84 -4.72
CA ARG A 108 -14.45 3.52 -5.28
C ARG A 108 -13.64 2.74 -4.25
N ARG A 109 -14.25 1.73 -3.62
CA ARG A 109 -13.54 0.80 -2.73
C ARG A 109 -12.48 0.03 -3.52
N VAL A 110 -11.29 -0.09 -2.95
CA VAL A 110 -10.21 -0.92 -3.48
C VAL A 110 -10.59 -2.38 -3.22
N LYS A 111 -11.02 -3.11 -4.25
CA LYS A 111 -11.50 -4.50 -4.07
C LYS A 111 -10.38 -5.52 -3.86
N ASP A 112 -9.12 -5.14 -4.10
CA ASP A 112 -7.98 -6.07 -4.13
C ASP A 112 -7.19 -6.16 -2.82
N VAL A 113 -7.68 -5.54 -1.74
CA VAL A 113 -6.99 -5.49 -0.44
C VAL A 113 -6.66 -6.90 0.07
N ALA A 114 -7.63 -7.81 0.06
CA ALA A 114 -7.43 -9.18 0.52
C ALA A 114 -6.34 -9.92 -0.27
N LYS A 115 -6.27 -9.71 -1.60
CA LYS A 115 -5.27 -10.35 -2.46
C LYS A 115 -3.86 -9.83 -2.17
N ILE A 116 -3.72 -8.53 -1.92
CA ILE A 116 -2.44 -7.90 -1.57
C ILE A 116 -1.92 -8.47 -0.24
N PHE A 117 -2.80 -8.67 0.75
CA PHE A 117 -2.43 -9.31 2.01
C PHE A 117 -2.04 -10.78 1.86
N VAL A 118 -2.77 -11.55 1.04
CA VAL A 118 -2.40 -12.95 0.76
C VAL A 118 -1.02 -13.03 0.11
N ILE A 119 -0.71 -12.16 -0.86
CA ILE A 119 0.61 -12.09 -1.48
C ILE A 119 1.68 -11.72 -0.45
N ALA A 120 1.44 -10.71 0.40
CA ALA A 120 2.36 -10.34 1.48
C ALA A 120 2.64 -11.52 2.43
N LEU A 121 1.60 -12.28 2.79
CA LEU A 121 1.70 -13.43 3.69
C LEU A 121 2.49 -14.58 3.06
N VAL A 122 2.34 -14.82 1.76
CA VAL A 122 3.16 -15.80 1.01
C VAL A 122 4.63 -15.39 1.01
N PHE A 123 4.95 -14.12 0.75
CA PHE A 123 6.34 -13.63 0.80
C PHE A 123 6.93 -13.71 2.22
N PHE A 124 6.12 -13.43 3.24
CA PHE A 124 6.54 -13.55 4.64
C PHE A 124 6.82 -15.00 5.02
N ALA A 125 5.95 -15.94 4.63
CA ALA A 125 6.15 -17.36 4.85
C ALA A 125 7.40 -17.87 4.13
N LEU A 126 7.64 -17.43 2.89
CA LEU A 126 8.85 -17.78 2.13
C LEU A 126 10.12 -17.21 2.78
N SER A 127 10.07 -16.00 3.34
CA SER A 127 11.18 -15.41 4.09
C SER A 127 11.50 -16.22 5.35
N VAL A 128 10.49 -16.61 6.14
CA VAL A 128 10.71 -17.45 7.33
C VAL A 128 11.27 -18.83 6.94
N LEU A 129 10.75 -19.44 5.88
CA LEU A 129 11.25 -20.72 5.37
C LEU A 129 12.70 -20.63 4.86
N SER A 130 13.08 -19.54 4.21
CA SER A 130 14.46 -19.36 3.74
C SER A 130 15.44 -19.05 4.87
N GLY A 131 14.98 -18.44 5.96
CA GLY A 131 15.80 -18.14 7.14
C GLY A 131 15.90 -19.27 8.18
N CYS A 132 15.14 -20.37 8.01
CA CYS A 132 15.18 -21.53 8.91
C CYS A 132 16.10 -22.68 8.42
N VAL A 133 16.79 -22.50 7.28
CA VAL A 133 17.84 -23.41 6.76
C VAL A 133 19.20 -22.84 7.11
#